data_AF-A0A1E1LL46-F1
#
_entry.id   AF-A0A1E1LL46-F1
#
_cell.length_a   1.000
_cell.length_b   1.000
_cell.length_c   1.000
_cell.angle_alpha   90.00
_cell.angle_beta   90.00
_cell.angle_gamma   90.00
#
_symmetry.space_group_name_H-M   'P 1'
#
loop_
_entity.id
_entity.type
_entity.pdbx_description
1 polymer ?
#
loop_
_entity_poly.entity_id
_entity_poly.type
_entity_poly.pdbx_seq_one_letter_code
_entity_poly.pdbx_strand_id
1 'polypeptide(L)'
;MVIVSASAAAALFGLADKALRQIAIITTVLGDYGISRKTHRRRIRIVSRQEARKVGILIHGSEEEMERAIALGIRRGNVLRENDRPQRAANRSIPQPPGANDTLRFMACTPFPYLDVQRRRIDNGVCCRGCEYNWYRRDEDFPSGYSISQDLFKKQNKTFSEDEYLVHFENCHSARMLWDGYILKGKRLSESVRSTIFRT
;
A
#
# COMPACT_ATOMS: atom_id res chain seq x y z
N MET A 1 -7.36 -7.55 -0.53
CA MET A 1 -8.24 -6.59 -1.25
C MET A 1 -7.47 -5.98 -2.41
N VAL A 2 -8.03 -6.00 -3.63
CA VAL A 2 -7.42 -5.35 -4.82
C VAL A 2 -8.06 -3.98 -5.01
N ILE A 3 -7.23 -2.95 -5.10
CA ILE A 3 -7.65 -1.55 -5.20
C ILE A 3 -7.30 -1.03 -6.60
N VAL A 4 -8.21 -0.24 -7.18
CA VAL A 4 -8.03 0.35 -8.51
C VAL A 4 -8.46 1.83 -8.48
N SER A 5 -8.02 2.63 -9.47
CA SER A 5 -8.55 3.98 -9.62
C SER A 5 -10.01 3.95 -10.04
N ALA A 6 -10.77 4.99 -9.68
CA ALA A 6 -12.17 5.15 -10.06
C ALA A 6 -12.34 5.16 -11.59
N SER A 7 -11.40 5.78 -12.33
CA SER A 7 -11.42 5.76 -13.80
C SER A 7 -11.17 4.37 -14.38
N ALA A 8 -10.24 3.60 -13.80
CA ALA A 8 -10.00 2.22 -14.20
C ALA A 8 -11.20 1.34 -13.87
N ALA A 9 -11.81 1.48 -12.69
CA ALA A 9 -13.04 0.77 -12.33
C ALA A 9 -14.20 1.11 -13.28
N ALA A 10 -14.36 2.38 -13.65
CA ALA A 10 -15.35 2.82 -14.62
C ALA A 10 -15.17 2.14 -15.98
N ALA A 11 -13.93 2.04 -16.46
CA ALA A 11 -13.62 1.37 -17.72
C ALA A 11 -13.81 -0.15 -17.63
N LEU A 12 -13.34 -0.78 -16.54
CA LEU A 12 -13.38 -2.22 -16.34
C LEU A 12 -14.79 -2.80 -16.14
N PHE A 13 -15.74 -2.00 -15.65
CA PHE A 13 -17.07 -2.47 -15.26
C PHE A 13 -18.21 -1.68 -15.93
N GLY A 14 -17.90 -0.84 -16.92
CA GLY A 14 -18.90 -0.03 -17.65
C GLY A 14 -19.70 0.89 -16.72
N LEU A 15 -19.04 1.50 -15.74
CA LEU A 15 -19.69 2.32 -14.71
C LEU A 15 -19.54 3.82 -14.99
N ALA A 16 -20.62 4.58 -14.80
CA ALA A 16 -20.57 6.03 -14.74
C ALA A 16 -20.12 6.52 -13.35
N ASP A 17 -19.66 7.77 -13.24
CA ASP A 17 -19.21 8.34 -11.95
C ASP A 17 -20.29 8.27 -10.85
N LYS A 18 -21.56 8.46 -11.23
CA LYS A 18 -22.71 8.34 -10.33
C LYS A 18 -22.83 6.94 -9.71
N ALA A 19 -22.50 5.88 -10.46
CA ALA A 19 -22.51 4.51 -9.94
C ALA A 19 -21.40 4.27 -8.92
N LEU A 20 -20.20 4.80 -9.18
CA LEU A 20 -19.07 4.64 -8.26
C LEU A 20 -19.27 5.34 -6.92
N ARG A 21 -20.12 6.38 -6.84
CA ARG A 21 -20.47 7.03 -5.57
C ARG A 21 -21.30 6.16 -4.62
N GLN A 22 -21.78 5.01 -5.09
CA GLN A 22 -22.56 4.07 -4.29
C GLN A 22 -21.68 3.12 -3.46
N ILE A 23 -20.37 3.10 -3.71
CA ILE A 23 -19.38 2.31 -2.96
C ILE A 23 -18.41 3.23 -2.21
N ALA A 24 -17.61 2.64 -1.31
CA ALA A 24 -16.61 3.39 -0.59
C ALA A 24 -15.55 3.95 -1.57
N ILE A 25 -15.35 5.26 -1.51
CA ILE A 25 -14.33 5.97 -2.28
C ILE A 25 -13.31 6.54 -1.30
N ILE A 26 -12.04 6.23 -1.53
CA ILE A 26 -10.93 6.87 -0.83
C ILE A 26 -10.30 7.88 -1.79
N THR A 27 -10.09 9.10 -1.31
CA THR A 27 -9.28 10.10 -2.03
C THR A 27 -7.85 9.98 -1.54
N THR A 28 -6.93 9.73 -2.46
CA THR A 28 -5.52 9.53 -2.09
C THR A 28 -4.87 10.82 -1.64
N VAL A 29 -3.82 10.68 -0.82
CA VAL A 29 -2.94 11.79 -0.42
C VAL A 29 -1.78 11.88 -1.43
N LEU A 30 -1.11 13.04 -1.45
CA LEU A 30 0.08 13.28 -2.26
C LEU A 30 1.32 12.76 -1.53
N GLY A 31 2.32 12.31 -2.28
CA GLY A 31 3.59 11.88 -1.70
C GLY A 31 4.24 10.77 -2.49
N ASP A 32 5.26 10.18 -1.88
CA ASP A 32 6.00 9.07 -2.45
C ASP A 32 5.47 7.77 -1.85
N TYR A 33 4.96 6.90 -2.73
CA TYR A 33 4.28 5.68 -2.32
C TYR A 33 4.94 4.44 -2.89
N GLY A 34 4.77 3.36 -2.14
CA GLY A 34 5.27 2.05 -2.51
C GLY A 34 6.78 1.94 -2.43
N ILE A 35 7.25 0.75 -2.79
CA ILE A 35 8.63 0.34 -2.54
C ILE A 35 9.60 1.05 -3.48
N SER A 36 9.17 1.30 -4.72
CA SER A 36 9.89 2.12 -5.70
C SER A 36 9.81 3.62 -5.42
N ARG A 37 9.14 4.05 -4.33
CA ARG A 37 8.90 5.47 -3.98
C ARG A 37 8.36 6.26 -5.18
N LYS A 38 7.34 5.73 -5.84
CA LYS A 38 6.73 6.41 -6.95
C LYS A 38 6.06 7.69 -6.44
N THR A 39 6.50 8.82 -6.95
CA THR A 39 5.89 10.11 -6.62
C THR A 39 4.51 10.24 -7.25
N HIS A 40 3.53 10.51 -6.40
CA HIS A 40 2.16 10.83 -6.81
C HIS A 40 1.84 12.27 -6.46
N ARG A 41 1.82 13.12 -7.48
CA ARG A 41 1.57 14.58 -7.36
C ARG A 41 0.12 14.98 -7.54
N ARG A 42 -0.78 14.02 -7.79
CA ARG A 42 -2.20 14.26 -7.99
C ARG A 42 -3.02 13.35 -7.08
N ARG A 43 -4.05 13.93 -6.47
CA ARG A 43 -5.05 13.14 -5.73
C ARG A 43 -5.92 12.42 -6.73
N ILE A 44 -6.11 11.12 -6.52
CA ILE A 44 -6.99 10.29 -7.32
C ILE A 44 -8.01 9.63 -6.40
N ARG A 45 -9.16 9.28 -6.97
CA ARG A 45 -10.18 8.47 -6.29
C ARG A 45 -9.85 7.01 -6.55
N ILE A 46 -9.83 6.20 -5.50
CA ILE A 46 -9.60 4.76 -5.56
C ILE A 46 -10.79 4.02 -4.93
N VAL A 47 -11.05 2.82 -5.43
CA VAL A 47 -12.18 1.98 -5.03
C VAL A 47 -11.76 0.51 -4.95
N SER A 48 -12.53 -0.29 -4.21
CA SER A 48 -12.38 -1.75 -4.21
C SER A 48 -12.80 -2.32 -5.57
N ARG A 49 -11.91 -3.08 -6.23
CA ARG A 49 -12.22 -3.76 -7.50
C ARG A 49 -13.41 -4.71 -7.35
N GLN A 50 -13.51 -5.38 -6.21
CA GLN A 50 -14.58 -6.35 -5.95
C GLN A 50 -15.93 -5.66 -5.76
N GLU A 51 -15.98 -4.56 -5.02
CA GLU A 51 -17.22 -3.80 -4.84
C GLU A 51 -17.68 -3.15 -6.15
N ALA A 52 -16.73 -2.60 -6.93
CA ALA A 52 -17.03 -2.06 -8.25
C ALA A 52 -17.58 -3.13 -9.20
N ARG A 53 -17.02 -4.35 -9.20
CA ARG A 53 -17.57 -5.48 -9.99
C ARG A 53 -19.00 -5.81 -9.57
N LYS A 54 -19.30 -5.88 -8.27
CA LYS A 54 -20.65 -6.14 -7.76
C LYS A 54 -21.66 -5.09 -8.23
N VAL A 55 -21.29 -3.82 -8.17
CA VAL A 55 -22.12 -2.72 -8.70
C VAL A 55 -22.30 -2.81 -10.21
N GLY A 56 -21.23 -3.19 -10.95
CA GLY A 56 -21.29 -3.43 -12.39
C GLY A 56 -22.31 -4.49 -12.76
N ILE A 57 -22.20 -5.69 -12.17
CA ILE A 57 -23.15 -6.80 -12.40
C ILE A 57 -24.58 -6.36 -12.10
N LEU A 58 -24.78 -5.65 -10.98
CA LEU A 58 -26.11 -5.23 -10.56
C LEU A 58 -26.74 -4.17 -11.49
N ILE A 59 -25.94 -3.27 -12.07
CA ILE A 59 -26.43 -2.24 -13.00
C ILE A 59 -26.66 -2.79 -14.40
N HIS A 60 -25.82 -3.74 -14.84
CA HIS A 60 -25.93 -4.30 -16.18
C HIS A 60 -26.92 -5.45 -16.27
N GLY A 61 -27.12 -6.19 -15.17
CA GLY A 61 -28.04 -7.33 -15.04
C GLY A 61 -27.28 -8.65 -14.82
N SER A 62 -26.26 -8.89 -15.62
CA SER A 62 -25.35 -10.03 -15.49
C SER A 62 -23.90 -9.66 -15.79
N GLU A 63 -22.97 -10.58 -15.54
CA GLU A 63 -21.56 -10.41 -15.92
C GLU A 63 -21.39 -10.36 -17.45
N GLU A 64 -22.12 -11.20 -18.18
CA GLU A 64 -22.10 -11.24 -19.65
C GLU A 64 -22.64 -9.95 -20.28
N GLU A 65 -23.71 -9.39 -19.70
CA GLU A 65 -24.26 -8.10 -20.13
C GLU A 65 -23.31 -6.95 -19.83
N MET A 66 -22.64 -6.98 -18.68
CA MET A 66 -21.61 -6.02 -18.34
C MET A 66 -20.44 -6.07 -19.34
N GLU A 67 -19.94 -7.25 -19.68
CA GLU A 67 -18.86 -7.43 -20.66
C GLU A 67 -19.25 -6.92 -22.04
N ARG A 68 -20.47 -7.24 -22.50
CA ARG A 68 -21.01 -6.72 -23.77
C ARG A 68 -21.11 -5.20 -23.76
N ALA A 69 -21.60 -4.61 -22.67
CA ALA A 69 -21.69 -3.16 -22.53
C ALA A 69 -20.31 -2.48 -22.58
N ILE A 70 -19.29 -3.09 -21.95
CA ILE A 70 -17.91 -2.60 -21.98
C ILE A 70 -17.35 -2.64 -23.41
N ALA A 71 -17.55 -3.75 -24.14
CA ALA A 71 -17.12 -3.89 -25.52
C ALA A 71 -17.74 -2.83 -26.44
N LEU A 72 -18.98 -2.43 -26.15
CA LEU A 72 -19.72 -1.37 -26.85
C LEU A 72 -19.40 0.05 -26.33
N GLY A 73 -18.53 0.19 -25.32
CA GLY A 73 -18.18 1.48 -24.72
C GLY A 73 -19.30 2.13 -23.89
N ILE A 74 -20.34 1.37 -23.55
CA ILE A 74 -21.52 1.86 -22.82
C ILE A 74 -21.20 1.94 -21.33
N ARG A 75 -21.50 3.10 -20.72
CA ARG A 75 -21.41 3.30 -19.27
C ARG A 75 -22.77 3.60 -18.67
N ARG A 76 -23.15 2.85 -17.63
CA ARG A 76 -24.43 3.02 -16.93
C ARG A 76 -24.23 3.62 -15.54
N GLY A 77 -25.21 4.42 -15.12
CA GLY A 77 -25.16 5.18 -13.88
C GLY A 77 -26.38 4.99 -12.98
N ASN A 78 -27.21 3.98 -13.26
CA ASN A 78 -28.47 3.77 -12.55
C ASN A 78 -28.20 3.71 -11.03
N VAL A 79 -28.95 4.51 -10.28
CA VAL A 79 -28.84 4.59 -8.82
C VAL A 79 -29.55 3.38 -8.25
N LEU A 80 -28.82 2.51 -7.57
CA LEU A 80 -29.41 1.37 -6.87
C LEU A 80 -30.28 1.87 -5.73
N ARG A 81 -31.45 1.24 -5.52
CA ARG A 81 -32.26 1.48 -4.33
C ARG A 81 -31.45 1.07 -3.10
N GLU A 82 -31.72 1.72 -1.98
CA GLU A 82 -30.91 1.59 -0.76
C GLU A 82 -30.75 0.14 -0.28
N ASN A 83 -31.77 -0.69 -0.51
CA ASN A 83 -31.79 -2.11 -0.18
C ASN A 83 -30.94 -3.00 -1.11
N ASP A 84 -30.62 -2.53 -2.32
CA ASP A 84 -29.84 -3.28 -3.32
C ASP A 84 -28.34 -2.96 -3.23
N ARG A 85 -27.94 -2.04 -2.34
CA ARG A 85 -26.52 -1.71 -2.17
C ARG A 85 -25.78 -2.94 -1.64
N PRO A 86 -24.59 -3.26 -2.19
CA PRO A 86 -23.80 -4.34 -1.64
C PRO A 86 -23.56 -4.08 -0.15
N GLN A 87 -23.97 -5.02 0.71
CA GLN A 87 -23.64 -4.95 2.13
C GLN A 87 -22.13 -4.79 2.26
N ARG A 88 -21.70 -3.81 3.07
CA ARG A 88 -20.30 -3.60 3.42
C ARG A 88 -19.80 -4.84 4.14
N ALA A 89 -19.25 -5.78 3.39
CA ALA A 89 -18.60 -6.94 3.97
C ALA A 89 -17.39 -6.39 4.74
N ALA A 90 -17.40 -6.57 6.07
CA ALA A 90 -16.20 -6.41 6.88
C ALA A 90 -15.21 -7.50 6.43
N ASN A 91 -14.43 -7.21 5.40
CA ASN A 91 -13.42 -8.11 4.87
C ASN A 91 -12.32 -8.26 5.93
N ARG A 92 -12.44 -9.30 6.77
CA ARG A 92 -11.42 -9.70 7.75
C ARG A 92 -10.25 -10.47 7.12
N SER A 93 -10.24 -10.62 5.79
CA SER A 93 -9.15 -11.28 5.09
C SER A 93 -7.91 -10.39 5.08
N ILE A 94 -6.79 -10.94 5.52
CA ILE A 94 -5.48 -10.29 5.45
C ILE A 94 -5.26 -9.89 3.97
N PRO A 95 -5.05 -8.60 3.66
CA PRO A 95 -4.74 -8.18 2.30
C PRO A 95 -3.51 -8.96 1.81
N GLN A 96 -3.63 -9.64 0.66
CA GLN A 96 -2.47 -10.27 0.03
C GLN A 96 -1.32 -9.24 -0.12
N PRO A 97 -0.05 -9.65 0.01
CA PRO A 97 1.06 -8.73 -0.11
C PRO A 97 1.00 -7.98 -1.46
N PRO A 98 1.23 -6.66 -1.47
CA PRO A 98 1.24 -5.90 -2.71
C PRO A 98 2.36 -6.41 -3.62
N GLY A 99 2.09 -6.48 -4.93
CA GLY A 99 3.19 -6.53 -5.90
C GLY A 99 4.01 -5.24 -5.78
N ALA A 100 5.31 -5.30 -6.08
CA ALA A 100 6.23 -4.18 -5.90
C ALA A 100 5.78 -2.87 -6.59
N ASN A 101 4.94 -2.96 -7.63
CA ASN A 101 4.43 -1.85 -8.42
C ASN A 101 3.00 -1.37 -8.04
N ASP A 102 2.31 -2.04 -7.11
CA ASP A 102 0.94 -1.66 -6.69
C ASP A 102 0.97 -0.53 -5.65
N THR A 103 1.27 0.68 -6.11
CA THR A 103 1.35 1.87 -5.27
C THR A 103 0.01 2.28 -4.66
N LEU A 104 -1.12 1.91 -5.27
CA LEU A 104 -2.46 2.31 -4.81
C LEU A 104 -2.80 1.77 -3.44
N ARG A 105 -2.29 0.58 -3.09
CA ARG A 105 -2.47 0.01 -1.74
C ARG A 105 -1.74 0.81 -0.67
N PHE A 106 -0.53 1.29 -0.97
CA PHE A 106 0.19 2.18 -0.06
C PHE A 106 -0.52 3.52 0.11
N MET A 107 -1.26 3.98 -0.90
CA MET A 107 -2.10 5.19 -0.82
C MET A 107 -3.43 4.97 -0.10
N ALA A 108 -3.87 3.72 0.05
CA ALA A 108 -5.11 3.36 0.73
C ALA A 108 -4.91 3.03 2.22
N CYS A 109 -3.67 2.78 2.63
CA CYS A 109 -3.30 2.48 4.00
C CYS A 109 -2.71 3.73 4.65
N THR A 110 -3.09 3.99 5.90
CA THR A 110 -2.37 4.90 6.78
C THR A 110 -1.76 4.07 7.91
N PRO A 111 -0.53 4.39 8.38
CA PRO A 111 -0.08 3.85 9.66
C PRO A 111 -1.15 4.19 10.70
N PHE A 112 -1.69 3.16 11.34
CA PHE A 112 -2.70 3.31 12.37
C PHE A 112 -2.04 3.04 13.71
N PRO A 113 -1.97 4.03 14.61
CA PRO A 113 -1.37 3.83 15.91
C PRO A 113 -2.20 2.85 16.74
N TYR A 114 -1.53 2.02 17.53
CA TYR A 114 -2.17 1.07 18.43
C TYR A 114 -2.11 1.60 19.87
N LEU A 115 -3.22 1.49 20.61
CA LEU A 115 -3.28 1.87 22.02
C LEU A 115 -2.83 0.68 22.88
N ASP A 116 -1.64 0.78 23.47
CA ASP A 116 -1.17 -0.13 24.51
C ASP A 116 -1.90 0.19 25.82
N VAL A 117 -2.96 -0.57 26.09
CA VAL A 117 -3.81 -0.38 27.26
C VAL A 117 -3.07 -0.66 28.56
N GLN A 118 -2.12 -1.60 28.55
CA GLN A 118 -1.35 -1.98 29.75
C GLN A 118 -0.42 -0.83 30.17
N ARG A 119 0.26 -0.22 29.20
CA ARG A 119 1.18 0.89 29.45
C ARG A 119 0.53 2.27 29.33
N ARG A 120 -0.77 2.32 29.00
CA ARG A 120 -1.56 3.55 28.77
C ARG A 120 -0.88 4.51 27.78
N ARG A 121 -0.28 3.96 26.72
CA ARG A 121 0.46 4.73 25.71
C ARG A 121 0.01 4.40 24.31
N ILE A 122 0.16 5.38 23.42
CA ILE A 122 -0.04 5.17 21.99
C ILE A 122 1.30 4.70 21.41
N ASP A 123 1.31 3.52 20.81
CA ASP A 123 2.44 3.00 20.05
C ASP A 123 2.18 3.25 18.56
N ASN A 124 3.04 4.06 17.94
CA ASN A 124 2.96 4.40 16.52
C ASN A 124 3.65 3.35 15.64
N GLY A 125 4.35 2.41 16.27
CA GLY A 125 5.23 1.46 15.64
C GLY A 125 6.53 2.08 15.13
N VAL A 126 7.54 1.23 14.96
CA VAL A 126 8.89 1.58 14.50
C VAL A 126 9.20 0.77 13.24
N CYS A 127 9.68 1.45 12.20
CA CYS A 127 10.21 0.81 10.99
C CYS A 127 11.73 0.82 11.03
N CYS A 128 12.37 -0.31 10.74
CA CYS A 128 13.82 -0.43 10.85
C CYS A 128 14.55 0.24 9.68
N ARG A 129 15.29 1.33 9.96
CA ARG A 129 16.08 2.05 8.96
C ARG A 129 17.22 1.22 8.35
N GLY A 130 17.74 0.24 9.10
CA GLY A 130 18.72 -0.73 8.60
C GLY A 130 18.15 -1.67 7.54
N CYS A 131 16.92 -2.15 7.74
CA CYS A 131 16.21 -2.97 6.74
C CYS A 131 15.89 -2.15 5.49
N GLU A 132 15.51 -0.89 5.65
CA GLU A 132 15.30 0.03 4.53
C GLU A 132 16.59 0.33 3.77
N TYR A 133 17.70 0.59 4.48
CA TYR A 133 19.00 0.78 3.86
C TYR A 133 19.42 -0.44 3.03
N ASN A 134 19.31 -1.65 3.58
CA ASN A 134 19.61 -2.89 2.85
C ASN A 134 18.75 -3.09 1.61
N TRP A 135 17.50 -2.65 1.65
CA TRP A 135 16.63 -2.70 0.49
C TRP A 135 17.14 -1.82 -0.65
N TYR A 136 17.51 -0.57 -0.36
CA TYR A 136 17.90 0.41 -1.36
C TYR A 136 19.38 0.35 -1.80
N ARG A 137 20.22 -0.43 -1.12
CA ARG A 137 21.66 -0.57 -1.45
C ARG A 137 21.95 -1.39 -2.74
N ARG A 138 20.95 -1.79 -3.53
CA ARG A 138 21.24 -2.65 -4.70
C ARG A 138 21.75 -1.84 -5.89
N ASP A 139 23.04 -2.01 -6.19
CA ASP A 139 23.51 -2.32 -7.55
C ASP A 139 24.94 -2.94 -7.62
N GLU A 140 25.84 -2.79 -6.62
CA GLU A 140 27.22 -3.31 -6.79
C GLU A 140 27.56 -4.65 -6.10
N ASP A 141 26.89 -5.03 -5.01
CA ASP A 141 27.33 -6.18 -4.18
C ASP A 141 26.49 -7.47 -4.32
N PHE A 142 25.43 -7.48 -5.14
CA PHE A 142 24.58 -8.67 -5.29
C PHE A 142 24.93 -9.42 -6.58
N PRO A 143 25.42 -10.69 -6.51
CA PRO A 143 25.65 -11.49 -7.70
C PRO A 143 24.35 -11.64 -8.51
N SER A 144 24.47 -11.53 -9.83
CA SER A 144 23.35 -11.69 -10.74
C SER A 144 22.63 -13.01 -10.47
N GLY A 145 21.32 -12.94 -10.24
CA GLY A 145 20.49 -14.11 -9.89
C GLY A 145 20.00 -14.18 -8.45
N TYR A 146 20.40 -13.26 -7.56
CA TYR A 146 19.79 -13.18 -6.21
C TYR A 146 18.35 -12.66 -6.32
N SER A 147 17.37 -13.58 -6.32
CA SER A 147 15.96 -13.21 -6.24
C SER A 147 15.81 -12.24 -5.06
N ILE A 148 15.15 -11.10 -5.29
CA ILE A 148 14.77 -10.21 -4.20
C ILE A 148 13.92 -11.04 -3.25
N SER A 149 14.53 -11.60 -2.20
CA SER A 149 13.84 -12.56 -1.37
C SER A 149 12.62 -11.87 -0.77
N GLN A 150 11.46 -12.53 -0.84
CA GLN A 150 10.24 -12.05 -0.19
C GLN A 150 10.47 -11.73 1.29
N ASP A 151 11.52 -12.30 1.89
CA ASP A 151 11.99 -12.02 3.23
C ASP A 151 12.51 -10.58 3.42
N LEU A 152 13.30 -10.04 2.50
CA LEU A 152 13.73 -8.62 2.55
C LEU A 152 12.54 -7.67 2.39
N PHE A 153 11.59 -8.03 1.51
CA PHE A 153 10.34 -7.29 1.33
C PHE A 153 9.49 -7.25 2.61
N LYS A 154 9.36 -8.40 3.29
CA LYS A 154 8.63 -8.50 4.57
C LYS A 154 9.33 -7.68 5.65
N LYS A 155 10.66 -7.72 5.72
CA LYS A 155 11.46 -7.01 6.73
C LYS A 155 11.41 -5.49 6.59
N GLN A 156 11.43 -4.94 5.37
CA GLN A 156 11.36 -3.49 5.17
C GLN A 156 10.00 -2.90 5.57
N ASN A 157 8.90 -3.56 5.16
CA ASN A 157 7.55 -3.05 5.40
C ASN A 157 6.98 -3.53 6.74
N LYS A 158 7.78 -4.20 7.58
CA LYS A 158 7.36 -4.57 8.92
C LYS A 158 7.49 -3.37 9.85
N THR A 159 6.35 -3.00 10.43
CA THR A 159 6.30 -2.12 11.59
C THR A 159 6.39 -2.99 12.84
N PHE A 160 7.30 -2.66 13.73
CA PHE A 160 7.52 -3.32 15.02
C PHE A 160 6.91 -2.47 16.13
N SER A 161 6.42 -3.08 17.21
CA SER A 161 6.34 -2.35 18.48
C SER A 161 7.75 -1.97 18.96
N GLU A 162 7.86 -1.02 19.90
CA GLU A 162 9.17 -0.65 20.46
C GLU A 162 9.93 -1.86 21.04
N ASP A 163 9.24 -2.74 21.76
CA ASP A 163 9.86 -3.92 22.38
C ASP A 163 10.34 -4.94 21.32
N GLU A 164 9.49 -5.22 20.32
CA GLU A 164 9.86 -6.10 19.21
C GLU A 164 11.00 -5.51 18.37
N TYR A 165 11.07 -4.18 18.27
CA TYR A 165 12.14 -3.51 17.55
C TYR A 165 13.49 -3.75 18.24
N LEU A 166 13.55 -3.71 19.57
CA LEU A 166 14.81 -3.97 20.29
C LEU A 166 15.31 -5.40 20.04
N VAL A 167 14.42 -6.39 20.08
CA VAL A 167 14.75 -7.79 19.74
C VAL A 167 15.20 -7.91 18.27
N HIS A 168 14.54 -7.18 17.36
CA HIS A 168 14.95 -7.12 15.96
C HIS A 168 16.33 -6.49 15.78
N PHE A 169 16.61 -5.41 16.53
CA PHE A 169 17.84 -4.62 16.42
C PHE A 169 19.08 -5.46 16.72
N GLU A 170 19.04 -6.33 17.74
CA GLU A 170 20.12 -7.25 18.07
C GLU A 170 20.56 -8.11 16.87
N ASN A 171 19.59 -8.51 16.06
CA ASN A 171 19.79 -9.38 14.90
C ASN A 171 19.99 -8.61 13.58
N CYS A 172 19.70 -7.30 13.54
CA CYS A 172 19.78 -6.50 12.32
C CYS A 172 21.15 -5.84 12.17
N HIS A 173 22.04 -6.51 11.42
CA HIS A 173 23.40 -6.02 11.16
C HIS A 173 23.42 -4.56 10.67
N SER A 174 22.58 -4.22 9.70
CA SER A 174 22.56 -2.88 9.11
C SER A 174 21.98 -1.82 10.04
N ALA A 175 21.06 -2.19 10.95
CA ALA A 175 20.59 -1.26 11.97
C ALA A 175 21.72 -0.94 12.97
N ARG A 176 22.45 -1.96 13.42
CA ARG A 176 23.61 -1.78 14.30
C ARG A 176 24.72 -0.98 13.65
N MET A 177 25.05 -1.27 12.39
CA MET A 177 26.01 -0.49 11.61
C MET A 177 25.63 1.00 11.55
N LEU A 178 24.35 1.30 11.28
CA LEU A 178 23.86 2.69 11.26
C LEU A 178 23.91 3.33 12.64
N TRP A 179 23.54 2.60 13.69
CA TRP A 179 23.60 3.06 15.07
C TRP A 179 25.04 3.38 15.51
N ASP A 180 25.98 2.47 15.28
CA ASP A 180 27.39 2.64 15.62
C ASP A 180 28.01 3.82 14.86
N GLY A 181 27.63 3.99 13.59
CA GLY A 181 28.09 5.09 12.76
C GLY A 181 27.55 6.45 13.24
N TYR A 182 26.26 6.52 13.55
CA TYR A 182 25.55 7.78 13.81
C TYR A 182 25.60 8.23 15.27
N ILE A 183 25.34 7.32 16.22
CA ILE A 183 25.20 7.63 17.65
C ILE A 183 26.53 7.49 18.38
N LEU A 184 27.24 6.36 18.20
CA LEU A 184 28.43 6.09 19.02
C LEU A 184 29.69 6.81 18.53
N LYS A 185 29.84 6.98 17.21
CA LYS A 185 31.06 7.57 16.62
C LYS A 185 30.90 9.03 16.22
N GLY A 186 29.69 9.60 16.34
CA GLY A 186 29.38 10.97 15.90
C GLY A 186 29.74 11.25 14.43
N LYS A 187 29.94 10.21 13.62
CA LYS A 187 30.39 10.36 12.24
C LYS A 187 29.18 10.75 11.39
N ARG A 188 29.33 11.80 10.57
CA ARG A 188 28.40 12.03 9.47
C ARG A 188 28.40 10.76 8.62
N LEU A 189 27.23 10.15 8.43
CA LEU A 189 27.05 9.04 7.48
C LEU A 189 27.68 9.45 6.15
N SER A 190 28.37 8.53 5.48
CA SER A 190 28.91 8.82 4.14
C SER A 190 27.79 9.34 3.26
N GLU A 191 28.13 10.21 2.31
CA GLU A 191 27.15 10.80 1.41
C GLU A 191 26.36 9.73 0.64
N SER A 192 27.00 8.60 0.32
CA SER A 192 26.35 7.40 -0.22
C SER A 192 25.28 6.82 0.72
N VAL A 193 25.58 6.60 1.99
CA VAL A 193 24.61 6.07 2.96
C VAL A 193 23.51 7.08 3.25
N ARG A 194 23.85 8.35 3.40
CA ARG A 194 22.90 9.43 3.65
C ARG A 194 21.95 9.64 2.46
N SER A 195 22.46 9.60 1.23
CA SER A 195 21.65 9.66 0.01
C SER A 195 20.89 8.37 -0.28
N THR A 196 21.21 7.24 0.34
CA THR A 196 20.35 6.04 0.28
C THR A 196 19.20 6.15 1.28
N ILE A 197 19.50 6.64 2.49
CA ILE A 197 18.56 6.68 3.61
C ILE A 197 17.64 7.90 3.52
N PHE A 198 18.18 9.09 3.31
CA PHE A 198 17.47 10.37 3.37
C PHE A 198 17.36 11.04 2.00
N ARG A 199 17.02 10.28 0.94
CA ARG A 199 16.69 10.85 -0.39
C ARG A 199 15.60 11.92 -0.23
N THR A 200 16.02 13.18 -0.12
CA THR A 200 15.22 14.40 -0.29
C THR A 200 15.33 14.82 -1.74
#